data_AF-K0Q0E8-F1
#
_entry.id   AF-K0Q0E8-F1
#
_cell.length_a   1.000
_cell.length_b   1.000
_cell.length_c   1.000
_cell.angle_alpha   90.00
_cell.angle_beta   90.00
_cell.angle_gamma   90.00
#
_symmetry.space_group_name_H-M   'P 1'
#
loop_
_entity.id
_entity.type
_entity.pdbx_description
1 polymer ?
#
loop_
_entity_poly.entity_id
_entity_poly.type
_entity_poly.pdbx_seq_one_letter_code
_entity_poly.pdbx_strand_id
1 'polypeptide(L)' 'MTGAIGSAQQKLPPSAGMQFFGIVDIDGQTQQPTVRLMDRNDTELWRTVIAPQVSS' A
#
# COMPACT_ATOMS: atom_id res chain seq x y z
N MET A 1 -14.79 -45.75 3.06
CA MET A 1 -14.78 -44.98 4.32
C MET A 1 -13.30 -44.66 4.55
N THR A 2 -12.73 -43.54 4.13
CA THR A 2 -12.96 -42.11 4.47
C THR A 2 -12.09 -41.34 3.44
N GLY A 3 -12.54 -40.38 2.65
CA GLY A 3 -13.20 -39.12 3.02
C GLY A 3 -12.18 -37.97 2.90
N ALA A 4 -12.06 -37.39 1.69
CA ALA A 4 -11.41 -36.11 1.32
C ALA A 4 -10.16 -35.63 2.11
N ILE A 5 -9.00 -35.68 1.45
CA ILE A 5 -7.86 -34.78 1.69
C ILE A 5 -8.37 -33.34 1.68
N GLY A 6 -8.22 -32.67 2.83
CA GLY A 6 -8.80 -31.37 3.11
C GLY A 6 -8.53 -30.36 2.01
N SER A 7 -9.59 -29.88 1.36
CA SER A 7 -9.55 -28.59 0.71
C SER A 7 -9.36 -27.56 1.82
N ALA A 8 -8.11 -27.22 2.12
CA ALA A 8 -7.80 -25.99 2.83
C ALA A 8 -8.40 -24.87 1.98
N GLN A 9 -9.66 -24.51 2.26
CA GLN A 9 -10.26 -23.27 1.79
C GLN A 9 -9.34 -22.20 2.34
N GLN A 10 -8.42 -21.75 1.50
CA GLN A 10 -7.44 -20.76 1.86
C GLN A 10 -8.26 -19.55 2.28
N LYS A 11 -8.33 -19.30 3.60
CA LYS A 11 -8.94 -18.10 4.16
C LYS A 11 -7.99 -16.95 3.85
N LEU A 12 -7.90 -16.65 2.56
CA LEU A 12 -7.22 -15.48 2.09
C LEU A 12 -7.97 -14.30 2.69
N PRO A 13 -7.29 -13.37 3.39
CA PRO A 13 -7.93 -12.14 3.81
C PRO A 13 -8.45 -11.41 2.56
N PRO A 14 -9.47 -10.54 2.68
CA PRO A 14 -9.95 -9.72 1.56
C PRO A 14 -8.85 -8.91 0.86
N SER A 15 -7.72 -8.69 1.55
CA SER A 15 -6.53 -8.02 1.04
C SER A 15 -5.52 -8.92 0.32
N ALA A 16 -5.78 -10.23 0.18
CA ALA A 16 -4.88 -11.14 -0.53
C ALA A 16 -4.76 -10.75 -2.01
N GLY A 17 -3.55 -10.35 -2.42
CA GLY A 17 -3.28 -9.84 -3.76
C GLY A 17 -3.49 -8.33 -3.91
N MET A 18 -4.18 -7.67 -2.97
CA MET A 18 -4.34 -6.21 -2.87
C MET A 18 -3.38 -5.62 -1.83
N GLN A 19 -2.11 -6.04 -1.88
CA GLN A 19 -1.07 -5.42 -1.06
C GLN A 19 -0.66 -4.10 -1.70
N PHE A 20 -0.77 -3.04 -0.92
CA PHE A 20 -0.34 -1.70 -1.29
C PHE A 20 0.75 -1.24 -0.34
N PHE A 21 1.62 -0.36 -0.80
CA PHE A 21 2.60 0.31 0.03
C PHE A 21 2.67 1.79 -0.34
N GLY A 22 2.99 2.62 0.65
CA GLY A 22 3.19 4.05 0.47
C GLY A 22 4.67 4.39 0.31
N ILE A 23 5.00 5.27 -0.63
CA ILE A 23 6.30 5.92 -0.70
C ILE A 23 6.12 7.40 -0.37
N VAL A 24 6.95 7.90 0.53
CA VAL A 24 7.03 9.33 0.84
C VAL A 24 8.39 9.84 0.40
N ASP A 25 8.37 10.76 -0.56
CA ASP A 25 9.54 11.52 -1.00
C ASP A 25 9.47 12.91 -0.36
N ILE A 26 10.57 13.38 0.23
CA ILE A 26 10.63 14.69 0.89
C ILE A 26 11.68 15.52 0.19
N ASP A 27 11.25 16.62 -0.42
CA ASP A 27 12.16 17.57 -1.04
C ASP A 27 13.01 18.26 0.05
N GLY A 28 14.33 18.16 -0.04
CA GLY A 28 15.24 18.68 0.98
C GLY A 28 15.34 20.21 1.04
N GLN A 29 14.90 20.92 0.00
CA GLN A 29 14.94 22.39 -0.04
C GLN A 29 13.65 22.99 0.50
N THR A 30 12.51 22.41 0.13
CA THR A 30 11.16 22.93 0.42
C THR A 30 10.46 22.19 1.56
N GLN A 31 11.00 21.03 1.96
CA GLN A 31 10.41 20.13 2.96
C GLN A 31 9.00 19.64 2.59
N GLN A 32 8.58 19.78 1.32
CA GLN A 32 7.29 19.33 0.85
C GLN A 32 7.30 17.81 0.60
N PRO A 33 6.47 17.02 1.31
CA PRO A 33 6.30 15.61 1.03
C PRO A 33 5.42 15.36 -0.21
N THR A 34 5.89 14.47 -1.09
CA THR A 34 5.10 13.81 -2.12
C THR A 34 4.78 12.39 -1.67
N VAL A 35 3.48 12.09 -1.56
CA VAL A 35 2.99 10.78 -1.13
C VAL A 35 2.49 10.02 -2.35
N ARG A 36 2.97 8.79 -2.53
CA ARG A 36 2.55 7.88 -3.59
C ARG A 36 2.02 6.58 -3.01
N LEU A 37 0.96 6.06 -3.61
CA LEU A 37 0.42 4.73 -3.32
C LEU A 37 0.78 3.78 -4.46
N MET A 38 1.38 2.66 -4.12
CA MET A 38 1.84 1.65 -5.08
C MET A 38 1.15 0.31 -4.84
N ASP A 39 0.96 -0.49 -5.90
CA ASP A 39 0.62 -1.91 -5.79
C ASP A 39 1.87 -2.80 -5.71
N ARG A 40 1.67 -4.10 -5.47
CA ARG A 40 2.73 -5.12 -5.39
C ARG A 40 3.61 -5.29 -6.64
N ASN A 41 3.23 -4.72 -7.76
CA ASN A 41 3.98 -4.75 -9.02
C ASN A 41 4.69 -3.42 -9.30
N ASP A 42 4.81 -2.56 -8.28
CA ASP A 42 5.34 -1.19 -8.40
C ASP A 42 4.52 -0.29 -9.34
N THR A 43 3.22 -0.56 -9.50
CA THR A 43 2.31 0.33 -10.24
C THR A 43 1.87 1.47 -9.35
N GLU A 44 2.08 2.71 -9.78
CA GLU A 44 1.54 3.88 -9.08
C GLU A 44 0.02 3.97 -9.28
N LEU A 45 -0.70 3.93 -8.17
CA LEU A 45 -2.17 4.01 -8.15
C LEU A 45 -2.66 5.43 -7.85
N TRP A 46 -1.89 6.20 -7.10
CA TRP A 46 -2.26 7.54 -6.67
C TRP A 46 -1.05 8.37 -6.23
N ARG A 47 -1.17 9.70 -6.33
CA ARG A 47 -0.15 10.66 -5.92
C ARG A 47 -0.78 11.96 -5.39
N THR A 48 -0.20 12.52 -4.34
CA THR A 48 -0.45 13.90 -3.93
C THR A 48 0.81 14.59 -3.40
N VAL A 49 0.80 15.92 -3.43
CA VAL A 49 1.75 16.77 -2.71
C VAL A 49 1.02 17.34 -1.50
N ILE A 50 1.61 17.20 -0.31
CA ILE A 50 1.07 17.77 0.92
C ILE A 50 1.95 18.95 1.32
N ALA A 51 1.35 20.14 1.40
CA ALA A 51 2.08 21.30 1.92
C ALA A 51 2.35 21.11 3.43
N PRO A 52 3.55 21.47 3.93
CA PRO A 52 3.86 21.43 5.35
C PRO A 52 2.88 22.31 6.12
N GLN A 53 2.24 21.74 7.15
CA GLN A 53 1.49 22.53 8.12
C GLN A 53 2.42 22.85 9.29
N VAL A 54 2.81 24.12 9.42
CA VAL A 54 3.50 24.59 10.62
C VAL A 54 2.43 24.86 11.67
N SER A 55 2.35 24.00 12.69
CA SER A 55 1.53 24.27 13.86
C SER A 55 2.25 25.31 14.72
N SER A 56 1.63 26.49 14.89
CA SER A 56 2.09 27.56 15.79
C SER A 56 1.72 27.29 17.25
#